data_AF-A0A0C3PYV1-F1
#
_entry.id   AF-A0A0C3PYV1-F1
#
_cell.length_a   1.000
_cell.length_b   1.000
_cell.length_c   1.000
_cell.angle_alpha   90.00
_cell.angle_beta   90.00
_cell.angle_gamma   90.00
#
_symmetry.space_group_name_H-M   'P 1'
#
loop_
_entity.id
_entity.type
_entity.pdbx_description
1 polymer ?
#
loop_
_entity_poly.entity_id
_entity_poly.type
_entity_poly.pdbx_seq_one_letter_code
_entity_poly.pdbx_strand_id
1 'polypeptide(L)'
;MRNRLYRFECVPLSEAWYVKADGADSIKELLNPSIRSSLISALLAPHAYLQCACCKPASSTSMSQASASMASYPDMSIAFSRYLNSGKSVNVYDWYETFSVGLEGEKELVAVRGQANGRAAAKGGKKKKGAKVDEEEEEEDDDDDDDEATKKLEARFLRCFHEFDYLGLLRHSGRKVDHVMRTVYEIPD
;
A
#
# COMPACT_ATOMS: atom_id res chain seq x y z
N MET A 1 21.91 -58.74 15.75
CA MET A 1 20.55 -58.18 15.56
C MET A 1 20.53 -56.71 15.08
N ARG A 2 21.65 -56.11 14.64
CA ARG A 2 21.69 -54.68 14.23
C ARG A 2 21.37 -54.41 12.74
N ASN A 3 21.15 -55.43 11.91
CA ASN A 3 20.97 -55.29 10.45
C ASN A 3 19.49 -55.24 10.01
N ARG A 4 18.56 -54.88 10.89
CA ARG A 4 17.10 -54.84 10.57
C ARG A 4 16.46 -53.45 10.73
N LEU A 5 17.25 -52.44 11.09
CA LEU A 5 16.78 -51.07 11.14
C LEU A 5 17.15 -50.40 9.82
N TYR A 6 16.17 -50.28 8.93
CA TYR A 6 16.28 -49.46 7.72
C TYR A 6 15.60 -48.13 7.98
N ARG A 7 16.13 -47.06 7.35
CA ARG A 7 15.43 -45.78 7.30
C ARG A 7 14.11 -45.98 6.56
N PHE A 8 13.03 -45.45 7.10
CA PHE A 8 11.69 -45.64 6.54
C PHE A 8 11.58 -45.04 5.12
N GLU A 9 12.36 -43.98 4.85
CA GLU A 9 12.45 -43.32 3.54
C GLU A 9 13.09 -44.21 2.45
N CYS A 10 13.71 -45.33 2.82
CA CYS A 10 14.26 -46.30 1.85
C CYS A 10 13.21 -47.30 1.33
N VAL A 11 12.00 -47.29 1.88
CA VAL A 11 10.89 -48.16 1.44
C VAL A 11 10.13 -47.45 0.31
N PRO A 12 9.86 -48.13 -0.82
CA PRO A 12 9.05 -47.54 -1.89
C PRO A 12 7.65 -47.18 -1.36
N LEU A 13 7.11 -46.04 -1.79
CA LEU A 13 5.80 -45.52 -1.37
C LEU A 13 5.68 -45.23 0.14
N SER A 14 6.79 -45.01 0.84
CA SER A 14 6.77 -44.65 2.26
C SER A 14 5.99 -43.36 2.56
N GLU A 15 5.95 -42.42 1.63
CA GLU A 15 5.23 -41.14 1.73
C GLU A 15 3.71 -41.28 1.96
N ALA A 16 3.09 -42.39 1.54
CA ALA A 16 1.66 -42.62 1.77
C ALA A 16 1.31 -42.91 3.24
N TRP A 17 2.30 -43.26 4.06
CA TRP A 17 2.11 -43.78 5.42
C TRP A 17 2.47 -42.78 6.52
N TYR A 18 3.04 -41.63 6.18
CA TYR A 18 3.33 -40.58 7.15
C TYR A 18 3.31 -39.19 6.51
N VAL A 19 2.98 -38.18 7.32
CA VAL A 19 3.04 -36.77 6.90
C VAL A 19 4.45 -36.27 7.13
N LYS A 20 5.13 -35.87 6.04
CA LYS A 20 6.44 -35.24 6.11
C LYS A 20 6.33 -33.85 6.76
N ALA A 21 7.41 -33.41 7.41
CA ALA A 21 7.49 -32.09 8.02
C ALA A 21 7.09 -30.94 7.06
N ASP A 22 7.42 -31.07 5.77
CA ASP A 22 7.10 -30.08 4.73
C ASP A 22 5.58 -29.83 4.58
N GLY A 23 4.74 -30.86 4.76
CA GLY A 23 3.27 -30.72 4.79
C GLY A 23 2.71 -30.41 6.17
N ALA A 24 3.52 -30.61 7.21
CA ALA A 24 3.15 -30.30 8.58
C ALA A 24 3.10 -28.78 8.83
N ASP A 25 3.84 -27.97 8.05
CA ASP A 25 3.81 -26.51 8.22
C ASP A 25 2.43 -25.92 7.88
N SER A 26 1.78 -26.39 6.81
CA SER A 26 0.38 -26.00 6.51
C SER A 26 -0.60 -26.45 7.60
N ILE A 27 -0.37 -27.61 8.21
CA ILE A 27 -1.20 -28.11 9.33
C ILE A 27 -0.94 -27.27 10.59
N LYS A 28 0.30 -26.86 10.84
CA LYS A 28 0.65 -25.96 11.96
C LYS A 28 -0.01 -24.61 11.81
N GLU A 29 0.01 -24.02 10.62
CA GLU A 29 -0.69 -22.75 10.34
C GLU A 29 -2.20 -22.89 10.54
N LEU A 30 -2.78 -24.03 10.15
CA LEU A 30 -4.21 -24.30 10.36
C LEU A 30 -4.57 -24.46 11.85
N LEU A 31 -3.72 -25.12 12.63
CA LEU A 31 -3.98 -25.39 14.06
C LEU A 31 -3.61 -24.22 14.98
N ASN A 32 -2.55 -23.47 14.65
CA ASN A 32 -2.03 -22.37 15.46
C ASN A 32 -1.66 -21.18 14.56
N PRO A 33 -2.64 -20.47 14.00
CA PRO A 33 -2.39 -19.34 13.12
C PRO A 33 -1.80 -18.16 13.90
N SER A 34 -0.71 -17.59 13.38
CA SER A 34 -0.19 -16.31 13.87
C SER A 34 -0.92 -15.16 13.17
N ILE A 35 -2.11 -14.81 13.69
CA ILE A 35 -2.98 -13.77 13.10
C ILE A 35 -2.25 -12.43 13.03
N ARG A 36 -1.52 -12.07 14.09
CA ARG A 36 -0.76 -10.81 14.14
C ARG A 36 0.34 -10.75 13.08
N SER A 37 1.09 -11.83 12.91
CA SER A 37 2.13 -11.89 11.88
C SER A 37 1.50 -11.75 10.49
N SER A 38 0.44 -12.50 10.23
CA SER A 38 -0.30 -12.46 8.95
C SER A 38 -0.80 -11.05 8.62
N LEU A 39 -1.37 -10.34 9.61
CA LEU A 39 -1.82 -8.96 9.46
C LEU A 39 -0.67 -8.01 9.10
N ILE A 40 0.44 -8.07 9.84
CA ILE A 40 1.61 -7.21 9.62
C ILE A 40 2.22 -7.50 8.23
N SER A 41 2.38 -8.78 7.88
CA SER A 41 2.88 -9.17 6.56
C SER A 41 1.95 -8.72 5.43
N ALA A 42 0.63 -8.78 5.62
CA ALA A 42 -0.34 -8.29 4.63
C ALA A 42 -0.25 -6.78 4.43
N LEU A 43 -0.07 -6.01 5.52
CA LEU A 43 0.07 -4.56 5.45
C LEU A 43 1.43 -4.12 4.86
N LEU A 44 2.51 -4.84 5.14
CA LEU A 44 3.85 -4.57 4.59
C LEU A 44 4.00 -5.00 3.13
N ALA A 45 3.45 -6.16 2.76
CA ALA A 45 3.60 -6.78 1.46
C ALA A 45 2.23 -7.22 0.90
N PRO A 46 1.37 -6.26 0.50
CA PRO A 46 0.01 -6.57 0.03
C PRO A 46 -0.01 -7.47 -1.21
N HIS A 47 1.04 -7.45 -2.04
CA HIS A 47 1.14 -8.30 -3.23
C HIS A 47 1.11 -9.80 -2.92
N ALA A 48 1.64 -10.23 -1.77
CA ALA A 48 1.62 -11.64 -1.38
C ALA A 48 0.18 -12.19 -1.24
N TYR A 49 -0.78 -11.31 -0.93
CA TYR A 49 -2.18 -11.66 -0.69
C TYR A 49 -3.08 -11.24 -1.86
N LEU A 50 -2.92 -10.02 -2.39
CA LEU A 50 -3.76 -9.48 -3.46
C LEU A 50 -3.34 -9.93 -4.86
N GLN A 51 -2.10 -10.38 -5.03
CA GLN A 51 -1.54 -10.86 -6.30
C GLN A 51 -1.72 -9.87 -7.47
N CYS A 52 -1.79 -8.57 -7.17
CA CYS A 52 -2.03 -7.53 -8.16
C CYS A 52 -0.78 -7.20 -8.98
N ALA A 53 -0.96 -6.68 -10.20
CA ALA A 53 0.16 -6.28 -11.05
C ALA A 53 0.89 -5.02 -10.55
N CYS A 54 0.23 -4.20 -9.73
CA CYS A 54 0.64 -2.84 -9.39
C CYS A 54 1.50 -2.73 -8.11
N CYS A 55 1.37 -3.65 -7.13
CA CYS A 55 2.13 -3.62 -5.88
C CYS A 55 3.35 -4.56 -5.84
N LYS A 56 3.94 -4.93 -6.99
CA LYS A 56 5.07 -5.88 -7.03
C LYS A 56 6.28 -5.33 -6.26
N PRO A 57 6.84 -6.08 -5.29
CA PRO A 57 8.04 -5.64 -4.60
C PRO A 57 9.21 -5.58 -5.60
N ALA A 58 10.06 -4.56 -5.47
CA ALA A 58 11.18 -4.29 -6.37
C ALA A 58 12.28 -5.39 -6.40
N SER A 59 12.11 -6.49 -5.65
CA SER A 59 13.13 -7.52 -5.47
C SER A 59 13.18 -8.59 -6.56
N SER A 60 12.32 -8.55 -7.60
CA SER A 60 12.22 -9.67 -8.55
C SER A 60 12.87 -9.49 -9.92
N THR A 61 13.18 -8.29 -10.42
CA THR A 61 13.92 -8.14 -11.70
C THR A 61 14.52 -6.74 -11.87
N SER A 62 15.85 -6.68 -12.03
CA SER A 62 16.68 -5.57 -12.55
C SER A 62 16.81 -4.29 -11.73
N MET A 63 18.07 -3.85 -11.57
CA MET A 63 18.48 -2.57 -11.01
C MET A 63 17.99 -1.39 -11.86
N SER A 64 16.75 -0.97 -11.64
CA SER A 64 16.36 0.42 -11.87
C SER A 64 15.80 0.95 -10.57
N GLN A 65 16.41 2.00 -10.03
CA GLN A 65 15.90 2.80 -8.93
C GLN A 65 14.56 3.43 -9.34
N ALA A 66 13.51 2.64 -9.28
CA ALA A 66 12.19 3.11 -8.94
C ALA A 66 11.88 2.32 -7.67
N SER A 67 12.06 2.93 -6.51
CA SER A 67 11.32 2.53 -5.32
C SER A 67 9.89 2.32 -5.82
N ALA A 68 9.41 1.07 -5.86
CA ALA A 68 8.06 0.77 -6.30
C ALA A 68 7.16 1.81 -5.64
N SER A 69 6.61 2.73 -6.44
CA SER A 69 6.09 3.98 -5.89
C SER A 69 5.02 3.59 -4.90
N MET A 70 5.23 3.84 -3.60
CA MET A 70 4.29 3.44 -2.55
C MET A 70 2.87 3.96 -2.86
N ALA A 71 2.77 5.02 -3.65
CA ALA A 71 1.61 5.45 -4.41
C ALA A 71 0.70 4.31 -4.92
N SER A 72 1.27 3.25 -5.50
CA SER A 72 0.50 2.14 -6.06
C SER A 72 0.00 1.12 -5.03
N TYR A 73 0.34 1.29 -3.75
CA TYR A 73 -0.09 0.40 -2.66
C TYR A 73 -1.46 0.83 -2.14
N PRO A 74 -2.23 -0.09 -1.52
CA PRO A 74 -3.45 0.29 -0.84
C PRO A 74 -3.21 1.34 0.26
N ASP A 75 -4.17 2.24 0.47
CA ASP A 75 -4.09 3.34 1.46
C ASP A 75 -3.62 2.86 2.85
N MET A 76 -4.16 1.73 3.34
CA MET A 76 -3.76 1.13 4.62
C MET A 76 -2.27 0.76 4.66
N SER A 77 -1.73 0.17 3.60
CA SER A 77 -0.32 -0.21 3.53
C SER A 77 0.59 1.03 3.54
N ILE A 78 0.18 2.10 2.83
CA ILE A 78 0.91 3.38 2.83
C ILE A 78 0.92 3.96 4.24
N ALA A 79 -0.25 4.11 4.86
CA ALA A 79 -0.38 4.65 6.20
C ALA A 79 0.35 3.79 7.25
N PHE A 80 0.34 2.45 7.10
CA PHE A 80 1.05 1.53 7.99
C PHE A 80 2.57 1.68 7.89
N SER A 81 3.11 1.86 6.68
CA SER A 81 4.55 2.08 6.48
C SER A 81 5.03 3.33 7.23
N ARG A 82 4.24 4.41 7.22
CA ARG A 82 4.57 5.66 7.93
C ARG A 82 4.38 5.50 9.44
N TYR A 83 3.34 4.79 9.86
CA TYR A 83 3.11 4.42 11.26
C TYR A 83 4.28 3.62 11.86
N LEU A 84 4.94 2.75 11.10
CA LEU A 84 6.14 2.02 11.57
C LEU A 84 7.36 2.93 11.74
N ASN A 85 7.52 3.93 10.88
CA ASN A 85 8.61 4.92 10.97
C ASN A 85 8.42 5.94 12.10
N SER A 86 7.19 6.09 12.60
CA SER A 86 6.88 6.97 13.73
C SER A 86 7.35 6.41 15.09
N GLY A 87 7.43 7.28 16.09
CA GLY A 87 7.77 6.89 17.47
C GLY A 87 6.62 6.25 18.24
N LYS A 88 6.79 6.14 19.57
CA LYS A 88 5.78 5.60 20.49
C LYS A 88 4.47 6.38 20.50
N SER A 89 4.56 7.70 20.36
CA SER A 89 3.42 8.62 20.22
C SER A 89 3.49 9.25 18.83
N VAL A 90 2.38 9.24 18.13
CA VAL A 90 2.24 9.75 16.76
C VAL A 90 1.34 10.98 16.81
N ASN A 91 1.79 12.08 16.23
CA ASN A 91 0.93 13.24 15.96
C ASN A 91 0.06 12.91 14.75
N VAL A 92 -1.26 13.04 14.89
CA VAL A 92 -2.20 12.70 13.81
C VAL A 92 -2.00 13.58 12.58
N TYR A 93 -1.68 14.87 12.78
CA TYR A 93 -1.46 15.80 11.66
C TYR A 93 -0.20 15.47 10.88
N ASP A 94 0.94 15.29 11.57
CA ASP A 94 2.21 14.92 10.90
C ASP A 94 2.07 13.56 10.18
N TRP A 95 1.27 12.64 10.73
CA TRP A 95 0.98 11.37 10.07
C TRP A 95 0.16 11.56 8.79
N TYR A 96 -0.87 12.41 8.81
CA TYR A 96 -1.63 12.77 7.63
C TYR A 96 -0.78 13.42 6.55
N GLU A 97 0.07 14.40 6.90
CA GLU A 97 0.97 15.08 5.97
C GLU A 97 1.94 14.09 5.30
N THR A 98 2.49 13.15 6.07
CA THR A 98 3.32 12.11 5.47
C THR A 98 2.53 11.18 4.54
N PHE A 99 1.26 10.89 4.86
CA PHE A 99 0.37 10.09 4.02
C PHE A 99 0.04 10.78 2.70
N SER A 100 -0.30 12.07 2.70
CA SER A 100 -0.62 12.83 1.48
C SER A 100 0.55 12.87 0.51
N VAL A 101 1.77 13.13 0.98
CA VAL A 101 3.00 13.12 0.16
C VAL A 101 3.25 11.74 -0.47
N GLY A 102 2.84 10.66 0.19
CA GLY A 102 2.93 9.30 -0.36
C GLY A 102 2.00 9.03 -1.53
N LEU A 103 0.86 9.74 -1.58
CA LEU A 103 -0.16 9.65 -2.62
C LEU A 103 0.03 10.70 -3.72
N GLU A 104 0.61 11.86 -3.43
CA GLU A 104 0.86 12.92 -4.42
C GLU A 104 1.84 12.50 -5.53
N GLY A 105 2.68 11.49 -5.27
CA GLY A 105 3.42 10.80 -6.33
C GLY A 105 2.51 10.20 -7.43
N GLU A 106 1.22 9.94 -7.15
CA GLU A 106 0.21 9.58 -8.16
C GLU A 106 -0.21 10.77 -9.02
N LYS A 107 -0.38 11.96 -8.44
CA LYS A 107 -0.81 13.16 -9.18
C LYS A 107 0.22 13.55 -10.23
N GLU A 108 1.51 13.49 -9.89
CA GLU A 108 2.58 13.81 -10.82
C GLU A 108 2.68 12.77 -11.97
N LEU A 109 2.47 11.47 -11.68
CA LEU A 109 2.47 10.42 -12.70
C LEU A 109 1.23 10.44 -13.61
N VAL A 110 0.07 10.84 -13.09
CA VAL A 110 -1.17 11.00 -13.87
C VAL A 110 -1.11 12.28 -14.72
N ALA A 111 -0.58 13.39 -14.17
CA ALA A 111 -0.35 14.63 -14.92
C ALA A 111 0.66 14.44 -16.07
N VAL A 112 1.74 13.67 -15.84
CA VAL A 112 2.72 13.33 -16.90
C VAL A 112 2.11 12.38 -17.95
N ARG A 113 1.25 11.42 -17.56
CA ARG A 113 0.51 10.56 -18.52
C ARG A 113 -0.52 11.32 -19.33
N GLY A 114 -1.20 12.32 -18.75
CA GLY A 114 -2.15 13.19 -19.44
C GLY A 114 -1.48 14.05 -20.53
N GLN A 115 -0.29 14.60 -20.25
CA GLN A 115 0.46 15.42 -21.21
C GLN A 115 1.05 14.61 -22.37
N ALA A 116 1.32 13.31 -22.20
CA ALA A 116 1.83 12.44 -23.26
C ALA A 116 0.76 12.10 -24.32
N ASN A 117 -0.52 12.00 -23.93
CA ASN A 117 -1.63 11.72 -24.86
C ASN A 117 -2.15 12.96 -25.61
N GLY A 118 -1.84 14.18 -25.13
CA GLY A 118 -2.26 15.43 -25.78
C GLY A 118 -1.38 15.91 -26.95
N ARG A 119 -0.22 15.27 -27.21
CA ARG A 119 0.78 15.75 -28.19
C ARG A 119 0.72 15.11 -29.58
N ALA A 120 -0.24 14.21 -29.86
CA ALA A 120 -0.33 13.52 -31.14
C ALA A 120 -1.30 14.14 -32.18
N ALA A 121 -2.02 15.23 -31.87
CA ALA A 121 -3.03 15.78 -32.76
C ALA A 121 -2.95 17.32 -32.92
N ALA A 122 -1.86 17.84 -33.50
CA ALA A 122 -1.86 19.20 -34.05
C ALA A 122 -0.73 19.41 -35.07
N LYS A 123 -0.95 18.98 -36.33
CA LYS A 123 -0.16 19.50 -37.46
C LYS A 123 -1.01 19.65 -38.72
N GLY A 124 -1.36 20.89 -39.00
CA GLY A 124 -1.99 21.38 -40.24
C GLY A 124 -3.27 22.16 -39.92
N GLY A 125 -3.47 23.42 -40.26
CA GLY A 125 -2.69 24.42 -40.98
C GLY A 125 -3.61 25.61 -41.32
N LYS A 126 -3.06 26.83 -41.26
CA LYS A 126 -3.45 28.05 -42.02
C LYS A 126 -4.80 28.77 -41.72
N LYS A 127 -4.71 29.76 -40.82
CA LYS A 127 -5.01 31.21 -40.97
C LYS A 127 -6.19 31.65 -41.87
N LYS A 128 -7.23 32.24 -41.27
CA LYS A 128 -7.94 33.41 -41.85
C LYS A 128 -8.59 34.29 -40.77
N LYS A 129 -8.45 35.61 -40.96
CA LYS A 129 -8.90 36.74 -40.13
C LYS A 129 -10.42 36.82 -40.00
N GLY A 130 -10.89 37.31 -38.85
CA GLY A 130 -11.95 38.31 -38.79
C GLY A 130 -13.01 38.09 -37.72
N ALA A 131 -13.41 39.21 -37.11
CA ALA A 131 -14.63 39.46 -36.33
C ALA A 131 -14.60 39.14 -34.82
N LYS A 132 -14.79 40.23 -34.09
CA LYS A 132 -15.03 40.41 -32.66
C LYS A 132 -16.38 39.83 -32.28
N VAL A 133 -16.42 38.97 -31.26
CA VAL A 133 -17.61 38.67 -30.45
C VAL A 133 -17.12 38.51 -29.01
N ASP A 134 -17.72 39.26 -28.10
CA ASP A 134 -17.63 39.06 -26.66
C ASP A 134 -18.14 37.66 -26.33
N GLU A 135 -17.24 36.78 -25.91
CA GLU A 135 -17.58 35.58 -25.15
C GLU A 135 -16.92 35.77 -23.80
N GLU A 136 -17.78 35.96 -22.79
CA GLU A 136 -17.43 35.84 -21.39
C GLU A 136 -16.87 34.42 -21.23
N GLU A 137 -15.55 34.31 -21.15
CA GLU A 137 -14.91 33.10 -20.64
C GLU A 137 -15.35 33.01 -19.18
N GLU A 138 -16.30 32.13 -18.91
CA GLU A 138 -16.56 31.61 -17.58
C GLU A 138 -15.22 31.01 -17.09
N GLU A 139 -14.49 31.78 -16.28
CA GLU A 139 -13.46 31.25 -15.40
C GLU A 139 -14.21 30.42 -14.34
N GLU A 140 -14.63 29.21 -14.70
CA GLU A 140 -15.13 28.21 -13.75
C GLU A 140 -13.95 27.74 -12.87
N ASP A 141 -13.82 28.41 -11.72
CA ASP A 141 -13.44 27.87 -10.41
C ASP A 141 -12.37 26.75 -10.36
N ASP A 142 -11.11 27.08 -10.69
CA ASP A 142 -9.93 26.23 -10.35
C ASP A 142 -9.80 26.02 -8.81
N ASP A 143 -10.38 26.90 -7.99
CA ASP A 143 -10.31 26.83 -6.51
C ASP A 143 -11.21 25.73 -5.91
N ASP A 144 -12.33 25.37 -6.55
CA ASP A 144 -13.27 24.37 -6.00
C ASP A 144 -12.77 22.92 -6.16
N ASP A 145 -12.00 22.65 -7.22
CA ASP A 145 -11.46 21.32 -7.53
C ASP A 145 -10.32 20.92 -6.59
N ASP A 146 -9.45 21.86 -6.23
CA ASP A 146 -8.36 21.61 -5.26
C ASP A 146 -8.92 21.35 -3.85
N ASP A 147 -9.98 22.06 -3.48
CA ASP A 147 -10.73 21.87 -2.24
C ASP A 147 -11.42 20.50 -2.18
N GLU A 148 -11.94 19.99 -3.30
CA GLU A 148 -12.53 18.65 -3.34
C GLU A 148 -11.47 17.54 -3.25
N ALA A 149 -10.32 17.73 -3.91
CA ALA A 149 -9.22 16.78 -3.88
C ALA A 149 -8.60 16.65 -2.49
N THR A 150 -8.44 17.75 -1.76
CA THR A 150 -7.96 17.77 -0.37
C THR A 150 -8.96 17.06 0.56
N LYS A 151 -10.26 17.37 0.47
CA LYS A 151 -11.32 16.68 1.24
C LYS A 151 -11.34 15.17 0.97
N LYS A 152 -11.12 14.74 -0.28
CA LYS A 152 -11.01 13.31 -0.64
C LYS A 152 -9.80 12.65 0.03
N LEU A 153 -8.66 13.32 0.09
CA LEU A 153 -7.46 12.81 0.77
C LEU A 153 -7.67 12.69 2.28
N GLU A 154 -8.26 13.71 2.90
CA GLU A 154 -8.63 13.69 4.32
C GLU A 154 -9.57 12.52 4.63
N ALA A 155 -10.61 12.31 3.81
CA ALA A 155 -11.55 11.21 3.99
C ALA A 155 -10.88 9.83 3.86
N ARG A 156 -9.95 9.66 2.90
CA ARG A 156 -9.18 8.41 2.75
C ARG A 156 -8.31 8.15 3.97
N PHE A 157 -7.61 9.18 4.46
CA PHE A 157 -6.79 9.06 5.66
C PHE A 157 -7.64 8.73 6.89
N LEU A 158 -8.76 9.42 7.10
CA LEU A 158 -9.67 9.16 8.21
C LEU A 158 -10.21 7.73 8.17
N ARG A 159 -10.54 7.19 6.98
CA ARG A 159 -10.92 5.79 6.83
C ARG A 159 -9.82 4.86 7.34
N CYS A 160 -8.59 5.05 6.89
CA CYS A 160 -7.46 4.25 7.34
C CYS A 160 -7.21 4.40 8.84
N PHE A 161 -7.28 5.62 9.37
CA PHE A 161 -7.14 5.89 10.80
C PHE A 161 -8.16 5.08 11.63
N HIS A 162 -9.42 5.06 11.21
CA HIS A 162 -10.45 4.27 11.88
C HIS A 162 -10.24 2.76 11.73
N GLU A 163 -9.72 2.30 10.59
CA GLU A 163 -9.32 0.90 10.41
C GLU A 163 -8.17 0.52 11.35
N PHE A 164 -7.18 1.39 11.56
CA PHE A 164 -6.09 1.16 12.51
C PHE A 164 -6.58 1.09 13.96
N ASP A 165 -7.54 1.94 14.34
CA ASP A 165 -8.15 1.89 15.66
C ASP A 165 -8.96 0.60 15.84
N TYR A 166 -9.74 0.21 14.83
CA TYR A 166 -10.51 -1.04 14.82
C TYR A 166 -9.62 -2.29 14.97
N LEU A 167 -8.46 -2.30 14.30
CA LEU A 167 -7.47 -3.37 14.41
C LEU A 167 -6.68 -3.34 15.74
N GLY A 168 -6.91 -2.34 16.58
CA GLY A 168 -6.19 -2.16 17.85
C GLY A 168 -4.73 -1.77 17.67
N LEU A 169 -4.34 -1.23 16.52
CA LEU A 169 -3.00 -0.72 16.21
C LEU A 169 -2.76 0.65 16.86
N LEU A 170 -3.83 1.40 17.11
CA LEU A 170 -3.80 2.70 17.78
C LEU A 170 -4.39 2.62 19.18
N ARG A 171 -3.92 3.51 20.03
CA ARG A 171 -4.50 3.79 21.33
C ARG A 171 -4.63 5.29 21.54
N HIS A 172 -5.85 5.75 21.72
CA HIS A 172 -6.15 7.12 22.09
C HIS A 172 -5.61 7.42 23.50
N SER A 173 -4.78 8.45 23.63
CA SER A 173 -4.22 8.88 24.92
C SER A 173 -4.58 10.34 25.19
N GLY A 174 -5.38 10.61 26.21
CA GLY A 174 -5.76 11.97 26.60
C GLY A 174 -4.63 12.82 27.23
N ARG A 175 -3.37 12.37 27.14
CA ARG A 175 -2.22 13.10 27.71
C ARG A 175 -1.77 14.27 26.85
N LYS A 176 -1.87 14.14 25.52
CA LYS A 176 -1.51 15.18 24.56
C LYS A 176 -2.59 15.22 23.48
N VAL A 177 -3.08 16.42 23.19
CA VAL A 177 -4.11 16.65 22.17
C VAL A 177 -3.56 16.21 20.81
N ASP A 178 -4.41 15.58 20.00
CA ASP A 178 -4.09 15.07 18.65
C ASP A 178 -2.95 14.04 18.57
N HIS A 179 -2.64 13.38 19.70
CA HIS A 179 -1.64 12.32 19.72
C HIS A 179 -2.28 10.96 20.01
N VAL A 180 -1.85 9.98 19.22
CA VAL A 180 -2.20 8.58 19.40
C VAL A 180 -0.96 7.77 19.76
N MET A 181 -1.15 6.74 20.57
CA MET A 181 -0.08 5.85 20.99
C MET A 181 -0.07 4.61 20.12
N ARG A 182 1.13 4.18 19.76
CA ARG A 182 1.36 2.95 19.02
C ARG A 182 1.14 1.72 19.91
N THR A 183 0.56 0.64 19.39
CA THR A 183 0.44 -0.63 20.15
C THR A 183 1.33 -1.74 19.59
N VAL A 184 1.80 -1.61 18.34
CA VAL A 184 2.68 -2.58 17.67
C VAL A 184 4.08 -2.00 17.50
N TYR A 185 5.09 -2.70 18.01
CA TYR A 185 6.48 -2.22 18.03
C TYR A 185 7.45 -3.17 17.34
N GLU A 186 7.08 -4.44 17.18
CA GLU A 186 7.93 -5.49 16.62
C GLU A 186 7.28 -5.98 15.33
N ILE A 187 8.03 -5.85 14.24
CA ILE A 187 7.77 -6.59 13.01
C ILE A 187 8.41 -7.96 13.27
N PRO A 188 7.64 -9.06 13.33
CA PRO A 188 8.25 -10.38 13.41
C PRO A 188 9.10 -10.60 12.15
N ASP A 189 10.37 -10.94 12.35
CA ASP A 189 11.29 -11.35 11.28
C ASP A 189 10.80 -12.61 10.55
#